data_AF-A0A9J6FV51-F1
#
_entry.id   AF-A0A9J6FV51-F1
#
_cell.length_a   1.000
_cell.length_b   1.000
_cell.length_c   1.000
_cell.angle_alpha   90.00
_cell.angle_beta   90.00
_cell.angle_gamma   90.00
#
_symmetry.space_group_name_H-M   'P 1'
#
loop_
_entity.id
_entity.type
_entity.pdbx_description
1 polymer ?
#
loop_
_entity_poly.entity_id
_entity_poly.type
_entity_poly.pdbx_seq_one_letter_code
_entity_poly.pdbx_strand_id
1 'polypeptide(L)'
;MSKMQIDKVTLAHIIWACPKAPPTFIKSHYDREAALHSNDPEIQLRLVRLALDAPAPVWAPPTREPGCRGMGARGGLAVLTRVAEVGATLVAVALMDVVGRRRLLSVSSIICVFALTTIGALYSMSSGGEQEATPSVWPSIDRLPVVFMGLYVMGTKSRARFVCALYSRTCRNFILVQPPLPPPSKFGFTTSPIEVGPPHKITEKVRSRVKEEERAHWQTTMHQMSTLELYRNHRQDIGRMRVYDNSSGSTLLFEARAGALRTLLYCRHYDSTPEVQAAKCRACGDHEESMEHLVLHCHKLRPPARVNATIQQALGFEDGVDNAMDVHTTKERLQLWQRSVRLGAAVVTVQ
;
A
#
# COMPACT_ATOMS: atom_id res chain seq x y z
N MET A 1 22.94 5.96 34.54
CA MET A 1 23.36 6.44 33.20
C MET A 1 23.81 5.23 32.39
N SER A 2 22.93 4.70 31.55
CA SER A 2 23.20 3.52 30.71
C SER A 2 23.87 3.97 29.41
N LYS A 3 25.01 3.37 29.04
CA LYS A 3 25.67 3.61 27.75
C LYS A 3 24.82 2.96 26.65
N MET A 4 24.12 3.78 25.89
CA MET A 4 23.36 3.36 24.71
C MET A 4 24.34 2.94 23.61
N GLN A 5 24.36 1.66 23.25
CA GLN A 5 25.15 1.15 22.13
C GLN A 5 24.45 1.51 20.81
N ILE A 6 25.20 2.19 19.94
CA ILE A 6 24.77 2.55 18.58
C ILE A 6 24.79 1.26 17.72
N ASP A 7 23.68 0.98 17.04
CA ASP A 7 23.64 -0.08 16.03
C ASP A 7 24.54 0.31 14.84
N LYS A 8 25.43 -0.61 14.47
CA LYS A 8 26.41 -0.46 13.39
C LYS A 8 25.74 -0.16 12.04
N VAL A 9 24.49 -0.58 11.85
CA VAL A 9 23.71 -0.36 10.63
C VAL A 9 23.32 1.11 10.46
N THR A 10 22.91 1.78 11.54
CA THR A 10 22.51 3.19 11.51
C THR A 10 23.72 4.11 11.31
N LEU A 11 24.85 3.79 11.94
CA LEU A 11 26.09 4.54 11.77
C LEU A 11 26.63 4.44 10.32
N ALA A 12 26.50 3.26 9.69
CA ALA A 12 26.92 3.05 8.31
C ALA A 12 26.09 3.84 7.29
N HIS A 13 24.77 3.95 7.49
CA HIS A 13 23.90 4.74 6.60
C HIS A 13 24.20 6.25 6.67
N ILE A 14 24.48 6.79 7.86
CA ILE A 14 24.77 8.22 8.05
C ILE A 14 26.13 8.59 7.43
N ILE A 15 27.16 7.76 7.62
CA ILE A 15 28.49 7.97 7.02
C ILE A 15 28.42 7.88 5.50
N TRP A 16 27.58 6.98 4.97
CA TRP A 16 27.39 6.80 3.54
C TRP A 16 26.66 7.99 2.88
N ALA A 17 25.67 8.58 3.56
CA ALA A 17 24.87 9.68 3.01
C ALA A 17 25.61 11.03 2.98
N CYS A 18 26.60 11.26 3.85
CA CYS A 18 27.36 12.51 3.90
C CYS A 18 28.83 12.29 4.27
N PRO A 19 29.69 11.89 3.31
CA PRO A 19 31.09 11.52 3.58
C PRO A 19 32.00 12.69 4.01
N LYS A 20 31.49 13.93 4.05
CA LYS A 20 32.23 15.13 4.47
C LYS A 20 31.56 15.94 5.59
N ALA A 21 30.53 15.38 6.26
CA ALA A 21 29.87 16.10 7.35
C ALA A 21 30.79 16.22 8.58
N PRO A 22 30.92 17.40 9.19
CA PRO A 22 31.69 17.57 10.41
C PRO A 22 31.01 16.83 11.58
N PRO A 23 31.76 16.31 12.57
CA PRO A 23 31.21 15.53 13.69
C PRO A 23 30.12 16.25 14.50
N THR A 24 30.15 17.59 14.50
CA THR A 24 29.16 18.44 15.18
C THR A 24 27.78 18.40 14.53
N PHE A 25 27.70 18.15 13.21
CA PHE A 25 26.45 18.03 12.47
C PHE A 25 25.74 16.70 12.74
N ILE A 26 26.51 15.62 12.89
CA ILE A 26 25.97 14.28 13.19
C ILE A 26 25.38 14.27 14.61
N LYS A 27 26.05 14.94 15.56
CA LYS A 27 25.55 15.05 16.94
C LYS A 27 24.26 15.89 17.04
N SER A 28 24.18 17.04 16.35
CA SER A 28 22.98 17.88 16.39
C SER A 28 21.77 17.25 15.71
N HIS A 29 21.97 16.47 14.65
CA HIS A 29 20.89 15.70 14.03
C HIS A 29 20.37 14.60 14.96
N TYR A 30 21.27 13.91 15.66
CA TYR A 30 20.91 12.84 16.59
C TYR A 30 20.18 13.35 17.84
N ASP A 31 20.67 14.44 18.44
CA ASP A 31 20.01 15.05 19.60
C ASP A 31 18.60 15.56 19.24
N ARG A 32 18.38 15.95 17.97
CA ARG A 32 17.08 16.38 17.44
C ARG A 32 16.13 15.20 17.18
N GLU A 33 16.62 14.08 16.65
CA GLU A 33 15.81 12.87 16.48
C GLU A 33 15.48 12.16 17.80
N ALA A 34 16.42 12.12 18.75
CA ALA A 34 16.16 11.58 20.09
C ALA A 34 15.06 12.37 20.82
N ALA A 35 15.00 13.69 20.62
CA ALA A 35 13.95 14.54 21.18
C ALA A 35 12.60 14.38 20.46
N LEU A 36 12.60 14.09 19.14
CA LEU A 36 11.37 13.82 18.36
C LEU A 36 10.67 12.51 18.75
N HIS A 37 11.41 11.54 19.27
CA HIS A 37 10.85 10.28 19.78
C HIS A 37 10.47 10.31 21.27
N SER A 38 10.59 11.46 21.92
CA SER A 38 10.07 11.65 23.28
C SER A 38 8.54 11.77 23.26
N ASN A 39 7.86 10.96 24.08
CA ASN A 39 6.40 11.06 24.32
C ASN A 39 6.02 12.21 25.26
N ASP A 40 6.96 13.06 25.65
CA ASP A 40 6.71 14.23 26.50
C ASP A 40 6.17 15.40 25.67
N PRO A 41 4.91 15.83 25.88
CA PRO A 41 4.27 16.89 25.10
C PRO A 41 4.95 18.26 25.28
N GLU A 42 5.63 18.51 26.39
CA GLU A 42 6.30 19.79 26.65
C GLU A 42 7.61 19.93 25.84
N ILE A 43 8.31 18.81 25.62
CA ILE A 43 9.50 18.75 24.76
C ILE A 43 9.12 18.96 23.29
N GLN A 44 8.01 18.36 22.84
CA GLN A 44 7.49 18.55 21.49
C GLN A 44 7.08 20.01 21.25
N LEU A 45 6.40 20.65 22.21
CA LEU A 45 5.99 22.05 22.08
C LEU A 45 7.18 23.01 22.04
N ARG A 46 8.25 22.72 22.81
CA ARG A 46 9.51 23.48 22.75
C ARG A 46 10.24 23.34 21.41
N LEU A 47 10.25 22.14 20.83
CA LEU A 47 10.86 21.90 19.51
C LEU A 47 10.13 22.65 18.39
N VAL A 48 8.79 22.73 18.46
CA VAL A 48 8.00 23.50 17.50
C VAL A 48 8.29 25.00 17.62
N ARG A 49 8.39 25.55 18.83
CA ARG A 49 8.80 26.96 19.03
C ARG A 49 10.21 27.23 18.50
N LEU A 50 11.18 26.36 18.80
CA LEU A 50 12.55 26.49 18.30
C LEU A 50 12.66 26.40 16.77
N ALA A 51 11.78 25.64 16.13
CA ALA A 51 11.72 25.56 14.67
C ALA A 51 11.09 26.82 14.03
N LEU A 52 10.14 27.46 14.72
CA LEU A 52 9.48 28.68 14.26
C LEU A 52 10.33 29.94 14.49
N ASP A 53 11.16 29.95 15.53
CA ASP A 53 12.04 31.07 15.86
C ASP A 53 13.42 31.00 15.15
N ALA A 54 13.67 29.94 14.36
CA ALA A 54 14.92 29.81 13.61
C ALA A 54 14.97 30.85 12.47
N PRO A 55 15.99 31.72 12.40
CA PRO A 55 16.11 32.68 11.31
C PRO A 55 16.27 31.93 9.97
N ALA A 56 15.58 32.43 8.94
CA ALA A 56 15.64 31.85 7.60
C ALA A 56 17.10 31.71 7.14
N PRO A 57 17.49 30.58 6.54
CA PRO A 57 18.87 30.39 6.09
C PRO A 57 19.20 31.44 5.03
N VAL A 58 20.17 32.30 5.34
CA VAL A 58 20.74 33.24 4.39
C VAL A 58 21.47 32.43 3.33
N TRP A 59 20.83 32.29 2.17
CA TRP A 59 21.46 31.72 0.98
C TRP A 59 22.54 32.70 0.49
N ALA A 60 23.79 32.43 0.84
CA ALA A 60 24.91 33.08 0.19
C ALA A 60 25.00 32.56 -1.26
N PRO A 61 24.96 33.43 -2.29
CA PRO A 61 25.12 32.98 -3.66
C PRO A 61 26.53 32.40 -3.87
N PRO A 62 26.66 31.33 -4.66
CA PRO A 62 27.96 30.74 -4.94
C PRO A 62 28.87 31.77 -5.64
N THR A 63 30.06 31.96 -5.08
CA THR A 63 31.13 32.76 -5.68
C THR A 63 31.45 32.22 -7.08
N ARG A 64 31.30 33.08 -8.09
CA ARG A 64 31.58 32.77 -9.50
C ARG A 64 33.06 32.43 -9.68
N GLU A 65 33.37 31.18 -10.01
CA GLU A 65 34.63 30.85 -10.68
C GLU A 65 34.60 31.36 -12.14
N PRO A 66 35.63 32.09 -12.60
CA PRO A 66 35.68 32.60 -13.96
C PRO A 66 36.18 31.50 -14.92
N GLY A 67 35.27 30.65 -15.42
CA GLY A 67 35.71 29.55 -16.31
C GLY A 67 34.70 28.87 -17.23
N CYS A 68 33.39 29.07 -17.10
CA CYS A 68 32.40 28.37 -17.94
C CYS A 68 31.42 29.32 -18.63
N ARG A 69 31.80 29.86 -19.79
CA ARG A 69 30.82 30.42 -20.75
C ARG A 69 30.36 29.30 -21.67
N GLY A 70 29.12 28.83 -21.48
CA GLY A 70 28.53 27.89 -22.43
C GLY A 70 27.35 27.04 -21.96
N MET A 71 26.56 27.47 -20.97
CA MET A 71 25.27 26.81 -20.64
C MET A 71 24.18 27.86 -20.42
N GLY A 72 23.90 28.65 -21.46
CA GLY A 72 22.73 29.53 -21.49
C GLY A 72 21.47 28.74 -21.87
N ALA A 73 20.38 28.96 -21.14
CA ALA A 73 19.00 28.51 -21.40
C ALA A 73 18.65 27.01 -21.25
N ARG A 74 19.48 26.04 -21.66
CA ARG A 74 19.06 24.60 -21.59
C ARG A 74 19.01 24.01 -20.17
N GLY A 75 19.82 24.51 -19.25
CA GLY A 75 19.84 24.00 -17.86
C GLY A 75 18.60 24.35 -17.05
N GLY A 76 18.01 25.54 -17.26
CA GLY A 76 16.87 26.01 -16.49
C GLY A 76 15.61 25.18 -16.72
N LEU A 77 15.35 24.78 -17.97
CA LEU A 77 14.17 23.97 -18.30
C LEU A 77 14.24 22.57 -17.67
N ALA A 78 15.42 21.95 -17.65
CA ALA A 78 15.60 20.64 -17.04
C ALA A 78 15.33 20.67 -15.52
N VAL A 79 15.76 21.73 -14.83
CA VAL A 79 15.50 21.91 -13.39
C VAL A 79 14.00 22.11 -13.13
N LEU A 80 13.32 22.94 -13.93
CA LEU A 80 11.88 23.18 -13.78
C LEU A 80 11.06 21.90 -13.98
N THR A 81 11.41 21.05 -14.95
CA THR A 81 10.73 19.77 -15.17
C THR A 81 10.88 18.85 -13.96
N ARG A 82 12.05 18.82 -13.31
CA ARG A 82 12.27 18.00 -12.10
C ARG A 82 11.50 18.53 -10.90
N VAL A 83 11.43 19.84 -10.72
CA VAL A 83 10.62 20.45 -9.65
C VAL A 83 9.14 20.15 -9.86
N ALA A 84 8.64 20.25 -11.10
CA ALA A 84 7.27 19.92 -11.44
C ALA A 84 6.94 18.43 -11.22
N GLU A 85 7.88 17.53 -11.53
CA GLU A 85 7.75 16.09 -11.30
C GLU A 85 7.56 15.78 -9.81
N VAL A 86 8.42 16.35 -8.95
CA VAL A 86 8.31 16.16 -7.48
C VAL A 86 6.99 16.75 -6.95
N GLY A 87 6.63 17.96 -7.37
CA GLY A 87 5.36 18.58 -6.96
C GLY A 87 4.13 17.76 -7.35
N ALA A 88 4.11 17.21 -8.58
CA ALA A 88 3.03 16.37 -9.05
C ALA A 88 2.90 15.07 -8.25
N THR A 89 4.02 14.45 -7.85
CA THR A 89 3.98 13.23 -7.01
C THR A 89 3.40 13.49 -5.63
N LEU A 90 3.74 14.61 -4.98
CA LEU A 90 3.22 14.98 -3.66
C LEU A 90 1.71 15.24 -3.71
N VAL A 91 1.24 15.97 -4.73
CA VAL A 91 -0.19 16.22 -4.94
C VAL A 91 -0.95 14.92 -5.22
N ALA A 92 -0.37 14.01 -6.02
CA ALA A 92 -0.98 12.73 -6.31
C ALA A 92 -1.17 11.86 -5.06
N VAL A 93 -0.19 11.85 -4.14
CA VAL A 93 -0.29 11.14 -2.86
C VAL A 93 -1.40 11.73 -1.99
N ALA A 94 -1.44 13.05 -1.83
CA ALA A 94 -2.49 13.71 -1.04
C ALA A 94 -3.90 13.48 -1.61
N LEU A 95 -4.03 13.43 -2.94
CA LEU A 95 -5.33 13.21 -3.60
C LEU A 95 -5.75 11.74 -3.64
N MET A 96 -4.83 10.78 -3.48
CA MET A 96 -5.18 9.35 -3.52
C MET A 96 -6.16 8.95 -2.41
N ASP A 97 -6.02 9.55 -1.23
CA ASP A 97 -6.87 9.26 -0.07
C ASP A 97 -8.27 9.87 -0.19
N VAL A 98 -8.39 11.03 -0.85
CA VAL A 98 -9.66 11.75 -1.00
C VAL A 98 -10.46 11.29 -2.21
N VAL A 99 -9.79 11.14 -3.36
CA VAL A 99 -10.44 10.93 -4.66
C VAL A 99 -10.57 9.44 -4.98
N GLY A 100 -9.76 8.60 -4.33
CA GLY A 100 -9.68 7.17 -4.58
C GLY A 100 -8.88 6.83 -5.84
N ARG A 101 -8.10 5.76 -5.76
CA ARG A 101 -7.12 5.33 -6.78
C ARG A 101 -7.67 5.25 -8.22
N ARG A 102 -8.91 4.78 -8.39
CA ARG A 102 -9.52 4.57 -9.72
C ARG A 102 -9.84 5.90 -10.43
N ARG A 103 -10.30 6.91 -9.68
CA ARG A 103 -10.61 8.23 -10.23
C ARG A 103 -9.34 9.01 -10.53
N LEU A 104 -8.33 8.91 -9.66
CA LEU A 104 -7.02 9.56 -9.88
C LEU A 104 -6.33 9.06 -11.16
N LEU A 105 -6.36 7.75 -11.43
CA LEU A 105 -5.84 7.18 -12.68
C LEU A 105 -6.61 7.67 -13.91
N SER A 106 -7.93 7.84 -13.81
CA SER A 106 -8.74 8.36 -14.91
C SER A 106 -8.39 9.82 -15.20
N VAL A 107 -8.25 10.65 -14.18
CA VAL A 107 -7.92 12.08 -14.32
C VAL A 107 -6.52 12.25 -14.92
N SER A 108 -5.51 11.51 -14.41
CA SER A 108 -4.15 11.54 -14.96
C SER A 108 -4.13 11.15 -16.45
N SER A 109 -4.87 10.12 -16.83
CA SER A 109 -4.98 9.68 -18.23
C SER A 109 -5.58 10.77 -19.14
N ILE A 110 -6.57 11.53 -18.65
CA ILE A 110 -7.19 12.63 -19.41
C ILE A 110 -6.19 13.79 -19.57
N ILE A 111 -5.48 14.16 -18.50
CA ILE A 111 -4.47 15.24 -18.52
C ILE A 111 -3.35 14.91 -19.51
N CYS A 112 -2.85 13.66 -19.52
CA CYS A 112 -1.81 13.25 -20.46
C CYS A 112 -2.27 13.34 -21.92
N VAL A 113 -3.51 12.93 -22.22
CA VAL A 113 -4.05 13.04 -23.59
C VAL A 113 -4.13 14.51 -24.00
N PHE A 114 -4.69 15.36 -23.14
CA PHE A 114 -4.82 16.78 -23.42
C PHE A 114 -3.45 17.42 -23.70
N ALA A 115 -2.46 17.17 -22.84
CA ALA A 115 -1.10 17.69 -23.02
C ALA A 115 -0.46 17.25 -24.35
N LEU A 116 -0.59 15.96 -24.73
CA LEU A 116 -0.07 15.47 -26.00
C LEU A 116 -0.80 16.08 -27.20
N THR A 117 -2.11 16.29 -27.11
CA THR A 117 -2.89 16.98 -28.15
C THR A 117 -2.46 18.44 -28.29
N THR A 118 -2.24 19.15 -27.19
CA THR A 118 -1.75 20.54 -27.21
C THR A 118 -0.37 20.64 -27.83
N ILE A 119 0.56 19.74 -27.47
CA ILE A 119 1.90 19.70 -28.08
C ILE A 119 1.80 19.43 -29.58
N GLY A 120 0.98 18.47 -30.02
CA GLY A 120 0.77 18.19 -31.43
C GLY A 120 0.22 19.38 -32.21
N ALA A 121 -0.76 20.10 -31.64
CA ALA A 121 -1.32 21.30 -32.23
C ALA A 121 -0.27 22.43 -32.35
N LEU A 122 0.53 22.66 -31.29
CA LEU A 122 1.61 23.65 -31.31
C LEU A 122 2.66 23.33 -32.38
N TYR A 123 3.05 22.05 -32.51
CA TYR A 123 3.96 21.62 -33.58
C TYR A 123 3.37 21.85 -34.97
N SER A 124 2.10 21.49 -35.17
CA SER A 124 1.40 21.68 -36.46
C SER A 124 1.26 23.15 -36.84
N MET A 125 1.06 24.04 -35.86
CA MET A 125 1.01 25.49 -36.10
C MET A 125 2.40 26.06 -36.38
N SER A 126 3.45 25.53 -35.73
CA SER A 126 4.83 25.97 -35.93
C SER A 126 5.42 25.53 -37.27
N SER A 127 4.93 24.43 -37.87
CA SER A 127 5.42 23.94 -39.16
C SER A 127 4.81 24.66 -40.38
N GLY A 128 3.92 25.64 -40.17
CA GLY A 128 3.18 26.32 -41.22
C GLY A 128 3.95 27.41 -41.98
N GLY A 129 5.24 27.62 -41.71
CA GLY A 129 6.02 28.67 -42.36
C GLY A 129 7.50 28.37 -42.37
N GLU A 130 7.97 27.58 -43.33
CA GLU A 130 9.16 27.88 -44.15
C GLU A 130 9.37 26.79 -45.20
N GLN A 131 9.80 27.26 -46.36
CA GLN A 131 9.77 26.63 -47.67
C GLN A 131 11.19 26.13 -48.01
N GLU A 132 11.28 24.97 -48.68
CA GLU A 132 12.47 24.42 -49.36
C GLU A 132 13.82 24.43 -48.63
N ALA A 133 14.24 23.29 -48.06
CA ALA A 133 15.63 22.82 -48.17
C ALA A 133 15.83 21.36 -47.72
N THR A 134 16.21 20.53 -48.71
CA THR A 134 17.02 19.30 -48.66
C THR A 134 16.53 18.06 -47.85
N PRO A 135 16.39 16.89 -48.50
CA PRO A 135 16.06 15.64 -47.84
C PRO A 135 17.34 14.91 -47.41
N SER A 136 17.76 15.03 -46.15
CA SER A 136 18.59 13.96 -45.56
C SER A 136 18.50 13.93 -44.04
N VAL A 137 18.15 12.75 -43.52
CA VAL A 137 18.38 12.27 -42.14
C VAL A 137 17.52 12.91 -41.04
N TRP A 138 16.21 12.71 -41.08
CA TRP A 138 15.39 12.62 -39.86
C TRP A 138 14.48 11.37 -39.92
N PRO A 139 14.51 10.49 -38.91
CA PRO A 139 13.76 9.24 -38.95
C PRO A 139 12.26 9.50 -38.67
N SER A 140 11.43 9.50 -39.70
CA SER A 140 9.99 9.19 -39.70
C SER A 140 9.19 9.46 -38.41
N ILE A 141 9.20 10.69 -37.90
CA ILE A 141 8.38 11.11 -36.74
C ILE A 141 6.91 11.34 -37.15
N ASP A 142 6.63 11.54 -38.44
CA ASP A 142 5.28 11.86 -38.95
C ASP A 142 4.23 10.76 -38.78
N ARG A 143 4.63 9.55 -38.34
CA ARG A 143 3.69 8.45 -38.06
C ARG A 143 3.47 8.16 -36.58
N LEU A 144 4.23 8.78 -35.67
CA LEU A 144 4.11 8.51 -34.23
C LEU A 144 2.78 8.98 -33.61
N PRO A 145 2.25 10.19 -33.90
CA PRO A 145 1.02 10.66 -33.25
C PRO A 145 -0.21 9.82 -33.63
N VAL A 146 -0.28 9.36 -34.89
CA VAL A 146 -1.40 8.59 -35.43
C VAL A 146 -1.36 7.13 -34.96
N VAL A 147 -0.17 6.53 -34.85
CA VAL A 147 0.00 5.18 -34.30
C VAL A 147 -0.27 5.17 -32.79
N PHE A 148 0.15 6.20 -32.06
CA PHE A 148 -0.16 6.35 -30.63
C PHE A 148 -1.65 6.59 -30.37
N MET A 149 -2.31 7.45 -31.16
CA MET A 149 -3.77 7.63 -31.08
C MET A 149 -4.53 6.35 -31.46
N GLY A 150 -4.11 5.64 -32.53
CA GLY A 150 -4.72 4.39 -32.97
C GLY A 150 -4.62 3.27 -31.93
N LEU A 151 -3.46 3.11 -31.28
CA LEU A 151 -3.28 2.15 -30.18
C LEU A 151 -4.06 2.56 -28.92
N TYR A 152 -4.33 3.86 -28.73
CA TYR A 152 -5.04 4.38 -27.57
C TYR A 152 -6.57 4.23 -27.68
N VAL A 153 -7.11 4.33 -28.90
CA VAL A 153 -8.53 4.09 -29.22
C VAL A 153 -8.87 2.59 -29.21
N MET A 154 -7.91 1.71 -29.52
CA MET A 154 -8.14 0.27 -29.71
C MET A 154 -8.16 -0.63 -28.44
N GLY A 155 -8.08 -0.12 -27.20
CA GLY A 155 -8.43 -0.97 -26.05
C GLY A 155 -7.86 -0.63 -24.68
N THR A 156 -8.75 -0.59 -23.68
CA THR A 156 -8.48 -0.29 -22.27
C THR A 156 -7.67 -1.37 -21.52
N LYS A 157 -7.56 -2.59 -22.04
CA LYS A 157 -6.83 -3.70 -21.39
C LYS A 157 -5.31 -3.66 -21.58
N SER A 158 -4.81 -3.00 -22.63
CA SER A 158 -3.37 -2.94 -22.94
C SER A 158 -2.63 -1.83 -22.17
N ARG A 159 -3.37 -0.90 -21.55
CA ARG A 159 -2.84 0.31 -20.90
C ARG A 159 -1.96 0.01 -19.67
N ALA A 160 -2.34 -0.96 -18.84
CA ALA A 160 -1.57 -1.30 -17.64
C ALA A 160 -0.23 -1.99 -17.95
N ARG A 161 -0.17 -2.80 -19.01
CA ARG A 161 1.05 -3.53 -19.39
C ARG A 161 2.09 -2.61 -20.04
N PHE A 162 1.64 -1.64 -20.83
CA PHE A 162 2.55 -0.73 -21.53
C PHE A 162 3.19 0.31 -20.59
N VAL A 163 2.42 0.88 -19.66
CA VAL A 163 2.96 1.82 -18.65
C VAL A 163 3.95 1.12 -17.71
N CYS A 164 3.66 -0.12 -17.28
CA CYS A 164 4.62 -0.93 -16.52
C CYS A 164 5.90 -1.26 -17.32
N ALA A 165 5.78 -1.52 -18.63
CA ALA A 165 6.93 -1.84 -19.48
C ALA A 165 7.86 -0.63 -19.70
N LEU A 166 7.29 0.57 -19.88
CA LEU A 166 8.05 1.82 -20.00
C LEU A 166 8.76 2.19 -18.69
N TYR A 167 8.07 2.11 -17.55
CA TYR A 167 8.69 2.34 -16.24
C TYR A 167 9.80 1.33 -15.95
N SER A 168 9.60 0.05 -16.29
CA SER A 168 10.63 -0.98 -16.08
C SER A 168 11.86 -0.78 -16.96
N ARG A 169 11.76 -0.15 -18.14
CA ARG A 169 12.90 0.05 -19.05
C ARG A 169 13.78 1.21 -18.59
N THR A 170 13.17 2.30 -18.12
CA THR A 170 13.89 3.46 -17.59
C THR A 170 14.57 3.14 -16.25
N CYS A 171 13.93 2.33 -15.40
CA CYS A 171 14.54 1.88 -14.14
C CYS A 171 15.65 0.83 -14.33
N ARG A 172 15.59 -0.01 -15.37
CA ARG A 172 16.64 -1.02 -15.64
C ARG A 172 18.00 -0.43 -15.99
N ASN A 173 18.01 0.69 -16.72
CA ASN A 173 19.28 1.34 -17.09
C ASN A 173 19.95 2.07 -15.92
N PHE A 174 19.25 2.29 -14.81
CA PHE A 174 19.79 2.94 -13.62
C PHE A 174 20.46 1.95 -12.63
N ILE A 175 20.28 0.64 -12.80
CA ILE A 175 20.68 -0.40 -11.84
C ILE A 175 21.95 -1.16 -12.26
N LEU A 176 22.49 -0.93 -13.47
CA LEU A 176 23.60 -1.73 -14.03
C LEU A 176 25.02 -1.32 -13.58
N VAL A 177 25.22 -0.87 -12.33
CA VAL A 177 26.57 -0.54 -11.83
C VAL A 177 27.02 -1.38 -10.63
N GLN A 178 26.19 -2.28 -10.05
CA GLN A 178 26.69 -3.24 -9.07
C GLN A 178 26.14 -4.65 -9.26
N PRO A 179 26.95 -5.70 -9.01
CA PRO A 179 26.42 -7.05 -8.89
C PRO A 179 25.40 -7.06 -7.75
N PRO A 180 24.19 -7.60 -7.96
CA PRO A 180 23.17 -7.61 -6.91
C PRO A 180 23.70 -8.40 -5.72
N LEU A 181 23.79 -7.75 -4.56
CA LEU A 181 23.87 -8.45 -3.28
C LEU A 181 22.68 -9.43 -3.24
N PRO A 182 22.90 -10.70 -2.86
CA PRO A 182 21.80 -11.63 -2.71
C PRO A 182 20.80 -10.99 -1.72
N PRO A 183 19.51 -10.94 -2.06
CA PRO A 183 18.52 -10.35 -1.17
C PRO A 183 18.64 -11.01 0.20
N PRO A 184 18.58 -10.26 1.31
CA PRO A 184 18.58 -10.86 2.63
C PRO A 184 17.50 -11.92 2.65
N SER A 185 17.89 -13.18 2.84
CA SER A 185 16.95 -14.29 2.74
C SER A 185 15.89 -14.03 3.80
N LYS A 186 14.64 -13.87 3.37
CA LYS A 186 13.47 -13.53 4.20
C LYS A 186 13.34 -14.38 5.47
N PHE A 187 14.02 -15.52 5.51
CA PHE A 187 13.89 -16.51 6.56
C PHE A 187 15.21 -17.16 7.02
N GLY A 188 16.38 -16.64 6.64
CA GLY A 188 17.67 -17.12 7.18
C GLY A 188 18.08 -18.57 6.87
N PHE A 189 17.39 -19.29 5.98
CA PHE A 189 17.59 -20.73 5.73
C PHE A 189 18.96 -21.14 5.13
N THR A 190 19.85 -20.20 4.84
CA THR A 190 21.15 -20.48 4.24
C THR A 190 22.15 -21.12 5.20
N THR A 191 21.81 -21.30 6.48
CA THR A 191 22.74 -21.82 7.49
C THR A 191 22.99 -23.32 7.41
N SER A 192 22.09 -24.12 6.82
CA SER A 192 22.30 -25.56 6.62
C SER A 192 22.33 -25.89 5.13
N PRO A 193 23.48 -26.32 4.57
CA PRO A 193 23.60 -26.72 3.17
C PRO A 193 22.60 -27.81 2.81
N ILE A 194 21.92 -27.66 1.67
CA ILE A 194 21.08 -28.72 1.12
C ILE A 194 22.00 -29.75 0.48
N GLU A 195 21.91 -31.00 0.91
CA GLU A 195 22.69 -32.10 0.33
C GLU A 195 22.56 -32.14 -1.20
N VAL A 196 23.70 -32.28 -1.87
CA VAL A 196 23.80 -32.28 -3.32
C VAL A 196 23.16 -33.57 -3.87
N GLY A 197 22.06 -33.41 -4.60
CA GLY A 197 21.38 -34.49 -5.32
C GLY A 197 21.00 -34.04 -6.74
N PRO A 198 20.28 -34.88 -7.50
CA PRO A 198 19.78 -34.45 -8.82
C PRO A 198 18.86 -33.22 -8.68
N PRO A 199 18.85 -32.28 -9.66
CA PRO A 199 18.21 -30.97 -9.53
C PRO A 199 16.73 -30.98 -9.09
N HIS A 200 15.96 -31.98 -9.51
CA HIS A 200 14.56 -32.12 -9.13
C HIS A 200 14.38 -32.40 -7.63
N LYS A 201 15.23 -33.27 -7.03
CA LYS A 201 15.20 -33.58 -5.60
C LYS A 201 15.61 -32.38 -4.76
N ILE A 202 16.57 -31.59 -5.24
CA ILE A 202 16.95 -30.33 -4.59
C ILE A 202 15.77 -29.38 -4.57
N THR A 203 15.08 -29.19 -5.70
CA THR A 203 13.93 -28.27 -5.81
C THR A 203 12.79 -28.69 -4.88
N GLU A 204 12.51 -29.98 -4.77
CA GLU A 204 11.50 -30.53 -3.87
C GLU A 204 11.88 -30.35 -2.39
N LYS A 205 13.13 -30.66 -2.01
CA LYS A 205 13.67 -30.39 -0.67
C LYS A 205 13.57 -28.91 -0.31
N VAL A 206 13.94 -28.01 -1.23
CA VAL A 206 13.82 -26.55 -1.05
C VAL A 206 12.36 -26.16 -0.78
N ARG A 207 11.42 -26.60 -1.63
CA ARG A 207 9.99 -26.29 -1.47
C ARG A 207 9.44 -26.80 -0.14
N SER A 208 9.83 -28.01 0.27
CA SER A 208 9.43 -28.58 1.55
C SER A 208 9.92 -27.73 2.72
N ARG A 209 11.21 -27.35 2.72
CA ARG A 209 11.79 -26.50 3.78
C ARG A 209 11.13 -25.13 3.84
N VAL A 210 10.90 -24.49 2.68
CA VAL A 210 10.18 -23.20 2.64
C VAL A 210 8.77 -23.34 3.23
N LYS A 211 8.03 -24.40 2.86
CA LYS A 211 6.68 -24.63 3.38
C LYS A 211 6.65 -24.85 4.89
N GLU A 212 7.59 -25.64 5.41
CA GLU A 212 7.68 -25.92 6.85
C GLU A 212 7.98 -24.66 7.65
N GLU A 213 8.90 -23.85 7.18
CA GLU A 213 9.32 -22.64 7.88
C GLU A 213 8.31 -21.51 7.74
N GLU A 214 7.66 -21.37 6.58
CA GLU A 214 6.51 -20.48 6.44
C GLU A 214 5.40 -20.88 7.41
N ARG A 215 5.13 -22.19 7.57
CA ARG A 215 4.16 -22.71 8.54
C ARG A 215 4.59 -22.39 9.97
N ALA A 216 5.84 -22.63 10.34
CA ALA A 216 6.35 -22.36 11.69
C ALA A 216 6.31 -20.88 12.03
N HIS A 217 6.74 -20.02 11.11
CA HIS A 217 6.69 -18.57 11.27
C HIS A 217 5.24 -18.06 11.38
N TRP A 218 4.35 -18.57 10.53
CA TRP A 218 2.92 -18.23 10.58
C TRP A 218 2.29 -18.67 11.91
N GLN A 219 2.52 -19.90 12.37
CA GLN A 219 2.02 -20.37 13.67
C GLN A 219 2.55 -19.51 14.81
N THR A 220 3.84 -19.20 14.82
CA THR A 220 4.47 -18.35 15.84
C THR A 220 3.80 -16.97 15.88
N THR A 221 3.65 -16.32 14.72
CA THR A 221 3.01 -14.99 14.62
C THR A 221 1.54 -15.04 15.04
N MET A 222 0.83 -16.09 14.63
CA MET A 222 -0.56 -16.36 15.02
C MET A 222 -0.73 -16.51 16.53
N HIS A 223 0.20 -17.20 17.21
CA HIS A 223 0.16 -17.39 18.65
C HIS A 223 0.33 -16.09 19.45
N GLN A 224 1.02 -15.09 18.87
CA GLN A 224 1.23 -13.78 19.48
C GLN A 224 0.01 -12.85 19.37
N MET A 225 -0.95 -13.15 18.49
CA MET A 225 -2.14 -12.32 18.25
C MET A 225 -3.35 -12.89 18.98
N SER A 226 -3.72 -12.31 20.12
CA SER A 226 -4.90 -12.73 20.91
C SER A 226 -6.21 -12.59 20.14
N THR A 227 -6.33 -11.59 19.27
CA THR A 227 -7.53 -11.36 18.43
C THR A 227 -7.83 -12.52 17.49
N LEU A 228 -6.81 -13.31 17.13
CA LEU A 228 -6.95 -14.43 16.20
C LEU A 228 -7.20 -15.77 16.91
N GLU A 229 -7.60 -15.77 18.19
CA GLU A 229 -7.79 -16.99 18.99
C GLU A 229 -8.69 -18.02 18.29
N LEU A 230 -9.87 -17.62 17.82
CA LEU A 230 -10.78 -18.51 17.12
C LEU A 230 -10.15 -19.09 15.84
N TYR A 231 -9.48 -18.26 15.05
CA TYR A 231 -8.80 -18.71 13.84
C TYR A 231 -7.67 -19.68 14.16
N ARG A 232 -6.86 -19.39 15.18
CA ARG A 232 -5.71 -20.19 15.63
C ARG A 232 -6.15 -21.57 16.13
N ASN A 233 -7.23 -21.63 16.90
CA ASN A 233 -7.69 -22.87 17.51
C ASN A 233 -8.24 -23.86 16.46
N HIS A 234 -8.68 -23.35 15.29
CA HIS A 234 -9.33 -24.18 14.28
C HIS A 234 -8.58 -24.25 12.94
N ARG A 235 -7.55 -23.42 12.71
CA ARG A 235 -6.74 -23.46 11.49
C ARG A 235 -5.36 -24.02 11.77
N GLN A 236 -5.04 -25.16 11.15
CA GLN A 236 -3.74 -25.84 11.35
C GLN A 236 -2.73 -25.65 10.21
N ASP A 237 -3.16 -25.36 8.99
CA ASP A 237 -2.26 -25.24 7.82
C ASP A 237 -2.50 -23.98 6.97
N ILE A 238 -1.41 -23.45 6.41
CA ILE A 238 -1.45 -22.37 5.43
C ILE A 238 -1.88 -22.96 4.09
N GLY A 239 -3.02 -22.50 3.57
CA GLY A 239 -3.53 -23.04 2.32
C GLY A 239 -4.69 -22.25 1.75
N ARG A 240 -4.94 -22.47 0.46
CA ARG A 240 -6.09 -21.88 -0.23
C ARG A 240 -7.36 -22.49 0.33
N MET A 241 -8.26 -21.65 0.84
CA MET A 241 -9.59 -22.08 1.23
C MET A 241 -10.58 -21.95 0.07
N ARG A 242 -11.51 -22.90 -0.03
CA ARG A 242 -12.57 -22.89 -1.05
C ARG A 242 -13.76 -22.01 -0.65
N VAL A 243 -13.85 -21.62 0.62
CA VAL A 243 -14.95 -20.81 1.14
C VAL A 243 -14.95 -19.36 0.66
N TYR A 244 -13.85 -18.86 0.06
CA TYR A 244 -13.74 -17.47 -0.38
C TYR A 244 -13.93 -17.33 -1.89
N ASP A 245 -14.88 -16.47 -2.28
CA ASP A 245 -15.30 -16.18 -3.66
C ASP A 245 -15.06 -14.71 -4.06
N ASN A 246 -14.28 -13.96 -3.27
CA ASN A 246 -14.05 -12.52 -3.42
C ASN A 246 -15.32 -11.64 -3.38
N SER A 247 -16.46 -12.16 -2.91
CA SER A 247 -17.64 -11.34 -2.61
C SER A 247 -17.43 -10.51 -1.34
N SER A 248 -18.26 -9.49 -1.13
CA SER A 248 -18.28 -8.76 0.14
C SER A 248 -18.61 -9.65 1.34
N GLY A 249 -19.42 -10.71 1.14
CA GLY A 249 -19.71 -11.71 2.17
C GLY A 249 -18.47 -12.50 2.55
N SER A 250 -17.61 -12.83 1.58
CA SER A 250 -16.31 -13.46 1.84
C SER A 250 -15.37 -12.55 2.64
N THR A 251 -15.39 -11.24 2.40
CA THR A 251 -14.62 -10.27 3.22
C THR A 251 -15.14 -10.25 4.66
N LEU A 252 -16.45 -10.15 4.86
CA LEU A 252 -17.06 -10.16 6.20
C LEU A 252 -16.85 -11.49 6.93
N LEU A 253 -16.93 -12.61 6.21
CA LEU A 253 -16.63 -13.94 6.75
C LEU A 253 -15.17 -14.03 7.19
N PHE A 254 -14.23 -13.45 6.42
CA PHE A 254 -12.83 -13.39 6.82
C PHE A 254 -12.65 -12.57 8.11
N GLU A 255 -13.28 -11.41 8.22
CA GLU A 255 -13.26 -10.59 9.45
C GLU A 255 -13.83 -11.36 10.65
N ALA A 256 -14.97 -12.04 10.47
CA ALA A 256 -15.59 -12.86 11.51
C ALA A 256 -14.68 -14.00 11.96
N ARG A 257 -14.09 -14.74 11.01
CA ARG A 257 -13.13 -15.81 11.31
C ARG A 257 -11.89 -15.32 12.05
N ALA A 258 -11.43 -14.12 11.72
CA ALA A 258 -10.29 -13.49 12.36
C ALA A 258 -10.64 -12.82 13.70
N GLY A 259 -11.89 -12.91 14.19
CA GLY A 259 -12.31 -12.22 15.40
C GLY A 259 -12.29 -10.68 15.30
N ALA A 260 -12.24 -10.15 14.07
CA ALA A 260 -12.08 -8.72 13.77
C ALA A 260 -13.33 -8.11 13.13
N LEU A 261 -14.47 -8.81 13.16
CA LEU A 261 -15.74 -8.29 12.67
C LEU A 261 -16.16 -7.08 13.51
N ARG A 262 -16.37 -5.93 12.84
CA ARG A 262 -16.67 -4.63 13.46
C ARG A 262 -18.10 -4.52 14.01
N THR A 263 -18.42 -5.43 14.90
CA THR A 263 -19.65 -5.45 15.68
C THR A 263 -19.62 -4.37 16.74
N LEU A 264 -20.77 -3.91 17.24
CA LEU A 264 -20.77 -2.91 18.32
C LEU A 264 -20.08 -3.44 19.59
N LEU A 265 -20.20 -4.74 19.91
CA LEU A 265 -19.49 -5.33 21.04
C LEU A 265 -17.97 -5.20 20.87
N TYR A 266 -17.46 -5.43 19.66
CA TYR A 266 -16.06 -5.20 19.33
C TYR A 266 -15.69 -3.71 19.42
N CYS A 267 -16.54 -2.82 18.89
CA CYS A 267 -16.31 -1.37 18.92
C CYS A 267 -16.30 -0.77 20.33
N ARG A 268 -17.02 -1.37 21.29
CA ARG A 268 -17.09 -0.95 22.69
C ARG A 268 -15.71 -0.78 23.35
N HIS A 269 -14.69 -1.51 22.88
CA HIS A 269 -13.33 -1.42 23.39
C HIS A 269 -12.62 -0.08 23.10
N TYR A 270 -13.04 0.65 22.07
CA TYR A 270 -12.37 1.87 21.63
C TYR A 270 -13.30 3.06 21.38
N ASP A 271 -14.62 2.86 21.41
CA ASP A 271 -15.61 3.91 21.24
C ASP A 271 -16.53 3.97 22.47
N SER A 272 -16.49 5.11 23.17
CA SER A 272 -17.23 5.36 24.41
C SER A 272 -18.59 6.03 24.20
N THR A 273 -19.06 6.17 22.96
CA THR A 273 -20.40 6.72 22.68
C THR A 273 -21.49 5.84 23.31
N PRO A 274 -22.56 6.43 23.90
CA PRO A 274 -23.62 5.68 24.55
C PRO A 274 -24.26 4.61 23.66
N GLU A 275 -24.38 4.89 22.36
CA GLU A 275 -24.93 3.99 21.36
C GLU A 275 -24.06 2.74 21.18
N VAL A 276 -22.74 2.91 21.09
CA VAL A 276 -21.80 1.79 20.98
C VAL A 276 -21.67 1.04 22.31
N GLN A 277 -21.69 1.76 23.44
CA GLN A 277 -21.62 1.16 24.77
C GLN A 277 -22.84 0.28 25.06
N ALA A 278 -24.04 0.65 24.62
CA ALA A 278 -25.22 -0.22 24.70
C ALA A 278 -25.04 -1.53 23.91
N ALA A 279 -24.19 -1.51 22.87
CA ALA A 279 -23.89 -2.60 21.94
C ALA A 279 -25.11 -3.40 21.45
N LYS A 280 -26.29 -2.77 21.35
CA LYS A 280 -27.50 -3.46 20.89
C LYS A 280 -27.39 -3.77 19.39
N CYS A 281 -27.72 -5.00 19.02
CA CYS A 281 -27.70 -5.47 17.64
C CYS A 281 -28.49 -4.53 16.72
N ARG A 282 -27.82 -3.95 15.73
CA ARG A 282 -28.43 -3.00 14.79
C ARG A 282 -29.44 -3.64 13.84
N ALA A 283 -29.53 -4.97 13.83
CA ALA A 283 -30.53 -5.70 13.06
C ALA A 283 -31.79 -6.02 13.87
N CYS A 284 -31.66 -6.51 15.11
CA CYS A 284 -32.82 -6.91 15.92
C CYS A 284 -33.18 -5.94 17.05
N GLY A 285 -32.22 -5.20 17.60
CA GLY A 285 -32.42 -4.31 18.75
C GLY A 285 -32.51 -5.01 20.11
N ASP A 286 -32.64 -6.34 20.14
CA ASP A 286 -33.01 -7.10 21.34
C ASP A 286 -31.81 -7.68 22.12
N HIS A 287 -30.72 -8.02 21.42
CA HIS A 287 -29.53 -8.65 21.99
C HIS A 287 -28.27 -7.85 21.73
N GLU A 288 -27.17 -8.17 22.41
CA GLU A 288 -25.86 -7.58 22.10
C GLU A 288 -25.41 -7.97 20.68
N GLU A 289 -24.85 -7.01 19.96
CA GLU A 289 -24.26 -7.20 18.64
C GLU A 289 -22.91 -7.90 18.79
N SER A 290 -22.94 -9.22 18.97
CA SER A 290 -21.74 -10.07 18.91
C SER A 290 -21.67 -10.79 17.57
N MET A 291 -20.46 -11.26 17.21
CA MET A 291 -20.26 -12.07 16.01
C MET A 291 -21.11 -13.35 16.05
N GLU A 292 -21.15 -14.02 17.20
CA GLU A 292 -21.96 -15.22 17.41
C GLU A 292 -23.47 -14.93 17.25
N HIS A 293 -23.96 -13.82 17.80
CA HIS A 293 -25.36 -13.42 17.62
C HIS A 293 -25.69 -13.20 16.14
N LEU A 294 -24.86 -12.46 15.40
CA LEU A 294 -25.09 -12.21 13.98
C LEU A 294 -25.08 -13.51 13.15
N VAL A 295 -24.09 -14.36 13.41
CA VAL A 295 -23.91 -15.62 12.67
C VAL A 295 -25.01 -16.63 12.98
N LEU A 296 -25.34 -16.86 14.26
CA LEU A 296 -26.20 -17.97 14.68
C LEU A 296 -27.61 -17.54 15.14
N HIS A 297 -27.73 -16.44 15.89
CA HIS A 297 -28.94 -16.20 16.70
C HIS A 297 -29.85 -15.06 16.24
N CYS A 298 -29.38 -14.17 15.38
CA CYS A 298 -30.15 -13.00 14.98
C CYS A 298 -31.36 -13.41 14.11
N HIS A 299 -32.56 -13.30 14.68
CA HIS A 299 -33.81 -13.72 14.05
C HIS A 299 -34.30 -12.77 12.94
N LYS A 300 -33.81 -11.53 12.90
CA LYS A 300 -34.10 -10.55 11.83
C LYS A 300 -33.25 -10.76 10.58
N LEU A 301 -32.12 -11.46 10.67
CA LEU A 301 -31.30 -11.79 9.51
C LEU A 301 -31.84 -13.05 8.84
N ARG A 302 -32.02 -13.00 7.51
CA ARG A 302 -32.48 -14.12 6.68
C ARG A 302 -31.40 -14.49 5.65
N PRO A 303 -31.19 -15.78 5.34
CA PRO A 303 -31.86 -16.95 5.90
C PRO A 303 -31.50 -17.19 7.38
N PRO A 304 -32.33 -17.93 8.14
CA PRO A 304 -31.98 -18.34 9.50
C PRO A 304 -30.75 -19.26 9.46
N ALA A 305 -29.92 -19.21 10.50
CA ALA A 305 -28.85 -20.19 10.66
C ALA A 305 -29.42 -21.60 10.82
N ARG A 306 -28.63 -22.62 10.47
CA ARG A 306 -28.98 -24.01 10.71
C ARG A 306 -29.15 -24.27 12.21
N VAL A 307 -30.21 -25.00 12.57
CA VAL A 307 -30.50 -25.36 13.96
C VAL A 307 -29.35 -26.21 14.50
N ASN A 308 -28.86 -25.87 15.70
CA ASN A 308 -27.72 -26.52 16.38
C ASN A 308 -26.37 -26.42 15.65
N ALA A 309 -26.22 -25.51 14.67
CA ALA A 309 -24.91 -25.25 14.08
C ALA A 309 -23.97 -24.61 15.10
N THR A 310 -22.74 -25.08 15.15
CA THR A 310 -21.68 -24.44 15.95
C THR A 310 -21.14 -23.20 15.22
N ILE A 311 -20.50 -22.29 15.95
CA ILE A 311 -19.86 -21.13 15.33
C ILE A 311 -18.73 -21.56 14.37
N GLN A 312 -18.04 -22.66 14.68
CA GLN A 312 -16.98 -23.24 13.86
C GLN A 312 -17.50 -23.73 12.50
N GLN A 313 -18.65 -24.41 12.53
CA GLN A 313 -19.36 -24.85 11.33
C GLN A 313 -19.81 -23.65 10.51
N ALA A 314 -20.54 -22.71 11.10
CA ALA A 314 -21.03 -21.55 10.38
C ALA A 314 -19.92 -20.71 9.71
N LEU A 315 -18.74 -20.63 10.34
CA LEU A 315 -17.57 -19.91 9.82
C LEU A 315 -16.70 -20.72 8.84
N GLY A 316 -16.99 -22.00 8.63
CA GLY A 316 -16.27 -22.82 7.67
C GLY A 316 -14.89 -23.26 8.14
N PHE A 317 -14.77 -23.64 9.41
CA PHE A 317 -13.56 -24.26 9.94
C PHE A 317 -13.55 -25.79 9.84
N GLU A 318 -14.72 -26.42 9.85
CA GLU A 318 -14.86 -27.88 9.68
C GLU A 318 -14.93 -28.25 8.20
N ASP A 319 -14.55 -29.46 7.81
CA ASP A 319 -14.72 -29.92 6.42
C ASP A 319 -16.02 -30.73 6.29
N GLY A 320 -16.87 -30.39 5.32
CA GLY A 320 -18.15 -31.08 5.10
C GLY A 320 -19.02 -30.43 4.04
N VAL A 321 -19.96 -31.18 3.45
CA VAL A 321 -20.89 -30.66 2.43
C VAL A 321 -21.88 -29.68 3.06
N ASP A 322 -22.43 -30.03 4.24
CA ASP A 322 -23.36 -29.16 5.00
C ASP A 322 -22.71 -27.83 5.40
N ASN A 323 -21.39 -27.87 5.65
CA ASN A 323 -20.62 -26.68 5.98
C ASN A 323 -20.58 -25.66 4.82
N ALA A 324 -20.57 -26.11 3.56
CA ALA A 324 -20.61 -25.18 2.43
C ALA A 324 -21.90 -24.35 2.42
N MET A 325 -23.02 -24.96 2.81
CA MET A 325 -24.31 -24.27 2.93
C MET A 325 -24.32 -23.33 4.13
N ASP A 326 -23.82 -23.77 5.29
CA ASP A 326 -23.75 -22.94 6.50
C ASP A 326 -22.88 -21.68 6.27
N VAL A 327 -21.75 -21.84 5.58
CA VAL A 327 -20.87 -20.74 5.19
C VAL A 327 -21.58 -19.78 4.23
N HIS A 328 -22.32 -20.30 3.25
CA HIS A 328 -23.09 -19.47 2.34
C HIS A 328 -24.15 -18.65 3.09
N THR A 329 -24.94 -19.30 3.94
CA THR A 329 -25.92 -18.64 4.82
C THR A 329 -25.26 -17.58 5.70
N THR A 330 -24.09 -17.87 6.27
CA THR A 330 -23.35 -16.91 7.09
C THR A 330 -22.93 -15.68 6.30
N LYS A 331 -22.41 -15.85 5.08
CA LYS A 331 -22.06 -14.72 4.20
C LYS A 331 -23.27 -13.82 3.92
N GLU A 332 -24.42 -14.41 3.58
CA GLU A 332 -25.64 -13.66 3.30
C GLU A 332 -26.12 -12.87 4.51
N ARG A 333 -26.16 -13.53 5.69
CA ARG A 333 -26.54 -12.90 6.96
C ARG A 333 -25.65 -11.72 7.29
N LEU A 334 -24.33 -11.88 7.18
CA LEU A 334 -23.37 -10.80 7.43
C LEU A 334 -23.53 -9.65 6.42
N GLN A 335 -23.78 -9.95 5.14
CA GLN A 335 -24.04 -8.91 4.14
C GLN A 335 -25.32 -8.12 4.43
N LEU A 336 -26.39 -8.79 4.85
CA LEU A 336 -27.64 -8.11 5.23
C LEU A 336 -27.45 -7.22 6.45
N TRP A 337 -26.74 -7.71 7.48
CA TRP A 337 -26.37 -6.91 8.63
C TRP A 337 -25.55 -5.68 8.21
N GLN A 338 -24.51 -5.85 7.39
CA GLN A 338 -23.70 -4.71 6.95
C GLN A 338 -24.54 -3.67 6.18
N ARG A 339 -25.55 -4.11 5.42
CA ARG A 339 -26.50 -3.21 4.76
C ARG A 339 -27.38 -2.48 5.77
N SER A 340 -27.92 -3.17 6.79
CA SER A 340 -28.75 -2.53 7.82
C SER A 340 -27.97 -1.47 8.59
N VAL A 341 -26.69 -1.72 8.87
CA VAL A 341 -25.78 -0.75 9.48
C VAL A 341 -25.62 0.50 8.62
N ARG A 342 -25.38 0.34 7.30
CA ARG A 342 -25.21 1.48 6.39
C ARG A 342 -26.50 2.27 6.21
N LEU A 343 -27.65 1.61 6.15
CA LEU A 343 -28.94 2.26 6.01
C LEU A 343 -29.36 2.97 7.30
N GLY A 344 -29.12 2.36 8.46
CA GLY A 344 -29.32 2.99 9.76
C GLY A 344 -28.46 4.25 9.92
N ALA A 345 -27.20 4.22 9.46
CA ALA A 345 -26.34 5.41 9.43
C ALA A 345 -26.88 6.51 8.49
N ALA A 346 -27.47 6.13 7.35
CA ALA A 346 -28.02 7.09 6.39
C ALA A 346 -29.29 7.80 6.91
N VAL A 347 -30.10 7.12 7.73
CA VAL A 347 -31.30 7.70 8.36
C VAL A 347 -30.94 8.70 9.46
N VAL A 348 -29.83 8.47 10.18
CA VAL A 348 -29.37 9.36 11.27
C VAL A 348 -28.73 10.65 10.74
N THR A 349 -28.20 10.67 9.51
CA THR A 349 -27.53 11.86 8.93
C THR A 349 -28.46 12.88 8.26
N VAL A 350 -29.78 12.70 8.32
CA VAL A 350 -30.78 13.58 7.66
C VAL A 350 -31.67 14.33 8.69
N GLN A 351 -31.39 14.19 9.98
CA GLN A 351 -31.95 15.03 11.03
C GLN A 351 -30.87 15.98 11.55
#